data_AF-A0A8C7J6X4-F1
#
_entry.id   AF-A0A8C7J6X4-F1
#
_cell.length_a   1.000
_cell.length_b   1.000
_cell.length_c   1.000
_cell.angle_alpha   90.00
_cell.angle_beta   90.00
_cell.angle_gamma   90.00
#
_symmetry.space_group_name_H-M   'P 1'
#
loop_
_entity.id
_entity.type
_entity.pdbx_description
1 polymer ?
#
loop_
_entity_poly.entity_id
_entity_poly.type
_entity_poly.pdbx_seq_one_letter_code
_entity_poly.pdbx_strand_id
1 'polypeptide(L)'
;MLAISTRGFLWSDVETRTLLNIWGEQDIQTALDGNFRNSHVYRDVARRLGEMGFERTPEQCRVRIKSLKRQFLLAKEGNLRNNGQYHKICKFYDAMERILSSRPQIDPQELLDSGAVGDETMDGTEEEEDTDPPQHPYLESTGECSYPETQVKMEYPPIPIPVTVGNGYSSQSASGPSSSRPKRPKKRHADLPLDSLMERFLEQSAEAEQSFYQLEEQRLQVEDRRREAEHARELHMLQVLGQMFSSIATRNPVAPATTAMPPARNTMESTMQPGVPMSASSHMMRGRSFIERSFSLGTAARTGMDDILPLVKNIVPPLTSKKHKGQDGRIGIIGGCQEYTGAPYFAAISALKVGADLSHVFCTKDAAIVIKSYSPELIVHPVLDSPNAVEEIEKWLPRLHSLVVGPGLGRDDKLLKNAKEVIEKSKARDIPIVIDADGLWLVAQQPSVIQGYQKGILTPNYMEFTRLYEAMYHEPLDSSDHQRSAMELSVAMGNLTVVLKGEEDLITDGNKVILCRQEGSGRRCGGQGDLLSGSLGVLAHWAYASSADMTKSVNPSVVAAFGACSLTRQCNKQAFHKHGRATTTTDMIQEISSAFKKLFES
;
A
#
# COMPACT_ATOMS: atom_id res chain seq x y z
N MET A 1 -15.16 5.04 -52.87
CA MET A 1 -15.59 5.23 -51.47
C MET A 1 -14.36 5.07 -50.60
N LEU A 2 -13.91 6.16 -49.98
CA LEU A 2 -12.65 6.20 -49.23
C LEU A 2 -12.85 5.53 -47.87
N ALA A 3 -12.06 4.49 -47.59
CA ALA A 3 -11.96 3.88 -46.27
C ALA A 3 -11.32 4.90 -45.30
N ILE A 4 -12.12 5.39 -44.35
CA ILE A 4 -11.61 6.20 -43.25
C ILE A 4 -10.97 5.21 -42.28
N SER A 5 -9.65 5.04 -42.39
CA SER A 5 -8.86 4.31 -41.40
C SER A 5 -8.89 5.12 -40.09
N THR A 6 -9.77 4.72 -39.17
CA THR A 6 -9.88 5.31 -37.84
C THR A 6 -8.66 4.91 -37.01
N ARG A 7 -7.81 5.89 -36.70
CA ARG A 7 -6.70 5.81 -35.75
C ARG A 7 -7.16 5.14 -34.45
N GLY A 8 -6.55 4.00 -34.12
CA GLY A 8 -7.05 2.97 -33.18
C GLY A 8 -7.21 3.29 -31.70
N PHE A 9 -7.39 4.54 -31.24
CA PHE A 9 -7.56 4.82 -29.79
C PHE A 9 -8.64 5.83 -29.41
N LEU A 10 -9.06 6.73 -30.30
CA LEU A 10 -10.16 7.66 -30.02
C LEU A 10 -11.47 7.07 -30.53
N TRP A 11 -12.37 6.75 -29.60
CA TRP A 11 -13.74 6.39 -29.93
C TRP A 11 -14.47 7.64 -30.42
N SER A 12 -14.80 7.69 -31.71
CA SER A 12 -15.59 8.81 -32.22
C SER A 12 -17.02 8.76 -31.64
N ASP A 13 -17.74 9.88 -31.69
CA ASP A 13 -19.15 9.92 -31.28
C ASP A 13 -20.00 8.97 -32.12
N VAL A 14 -19.71 8.90 -33.43
CA VAL A 14 -20.41 8.03 -34.37
C VAL A 14 -20.14 6.58 -34.03
N GLU A 15 -18.88 6.22 -33.83
CA GLU A 15 -18.44 4.87 -33.43
C GLU A 15 -19.02 4.45 -32.07
N THR A 16 -19.05 5.35 -31.08
CA THR A 16 -19.63 5.08 -29.76
C THR A 16 -21.15 4.87 -29.86
N ARG A 17 -21.85 5.62 -30.71
CA ARG A 17 -23.29 5.41 -30.96
C ARG A 17 -23.54 4.09 -31.67
N THR A 18 -22.73 3.73 -32.67
CA THR A 18 -22.83 2.45 -33.36
C THR A 18 -22.60 1.27 -32.41
N LEU A 19 -21.60 1.36 -31.53
CA LEU A 19 -21.36 0.37 -30.47
C LEU A 19 -22.58 0.22 -29.55
N LEU A 20 -23.15 1.34 -29.08
CA LEU A 20 -24.31 1.30 -28.20
C LEU A 20 -25.57 0.77 -28.90
N ASN A 21 -25.74 1.04 -30.19
CA ASN A 21 -26.85 0.49 -30.96
C ASN A 21 -26.75 -1.04 -31.05
N ILE A 22 -25.58 -1.56 -31.46
CA ILE A 22 -25.32 -3.01 -31.52
C ILE A 22 -25.46 -3.65 -30.14
N TRP A 23 -24.86 -3.03 -29.12
CA TRP A 23 -24.94 -3.53 -27.76
C TRP A 23 -26.39 -3.54 -27.23
N GLY A 24 -27.21 -2.59 -27.63
CA GLY A 24 -28.62 -2.49 -27.26
C GLY A 24 -29.57 -3.39 -28.02
N GLU A 25 -29.09 -4.19 -28.98
CA GLU A 25 -29.92 -5.16 -29.71
C GLU A 25 -30.41 -6.27 -28.77
N GLN A 26 -31.64 -6.73 -29.00
CA GLN A 26 -32.32 -7.66 -28.10
C GLN A 26 -31.58 -9.00 -27.97
N ASP A 27 -31.05 -9.53 -29.07
CA ASP A 27 -30.27 -10.77 -29.10
C ASP A 27 -28.96 -10.65 -28.29
N ILE A 28 -28.27 -9.51 -28.40
CA ILE A 28 -27.07 -9.21 -27.61
C ILE A 28 -27.42 -9.05 -26.12
N GLN A 29 -28.50 -8.35 -25.80
CA GLN A 29 -28.94 -8.16 -24.41
C GLN A 29 -29.40 -9.47 -23.76
N THR A 30 -30.11 -10.34 -24.50
CA THR A 30 -30.51 -11.68 -24.05
C THR A 30 -29.30 -12.58 -23.86
N ALA A 31 -28.31 -12.55 -24.76
CA ALA A 31 -27.08 -13.32 -24.59
C ALA A 31 -26.19 -12.86 -23.41
N LEU A 32 -26.36 -11.60 -22.98
CA LEU A 32 -25.70 -11.04 -21.81
C LEU A 32 -26.45 -11.28 -20.50
N ASP A 33 -27.69 -11.75 -20.54
CA ASP A 33 -28.51 -11.92 -19.34
C ASP A 33 -28.18 -13.24 -18.63
N GLY A 34 -27.91 -13.18 -17.33
CA GLY A 34 -27.60 -14.35 -16.49
C GLY A 34 -26.30 -15.11 -16.82
N ASN A 35 -25.51 -14.68 -17.82
CA ASN A 35 -24.36 -15.45 -18.30
C ASN A 35 -22.98 -14.86 -17.89
N PHE A 36 -22.25 -15.60 -17.05
CA PHE A 36 -20.91 -15.24 -16.58
C PHE A 36 -19.81 -15.42 -17.65
N ARG A 37 -20.06 -16.22 -18.72
CA ARG A 37 -19.11 -16.49 -19.81
C ARG A 37 -19.52 -15.80 -21.11
N ASN A 38 -19.46 -14.48 -21.11
CA ASN A 38 -19.92 -13.63 -22.21
C ASN A 38 -18.84 -13.23 -23.26
N SER A 39 -17.68 -13.90 -23.28
CA SER A 39 -16.58 -13.60 -24.23
C SER A 39 -17.01 -13.71 -25.71
N HIS A 40 -17.84 -14.72 -26.02
CA HIS A 40 -18.37 -14.94 -27.37
C HIS A 40 -19.31 -13.80 -27.81
N VAL A 41 -20.07 -13.20 -26.87
CA VAL A 41 -20.97 -12.08 -27.15
C VAL A 41 -20.18 -10.85 -27.59
N TYR A 42 -19.11 -10.51 -26.86
CA TYR A 42 -18.27 -9.37 -27.25
C TYR A 42 -17.48 -9.62 -28.55
N ARG A 43 -17.25 -10.90 -28.90
CA ARG A 43 -16.71 -11.26 -30.22
C ARG A 43 -17.70 -10.96 -31.33
N ASP A 44 -18.98 -11.24 -31.11
CA ASP A 44 -20.04 -10.91 -32.06
C ASP A 44 -20.26 -9.40 -32.18
N VAL A 45 -20.26 -8.67 -31.06
CA VAL A 45 -20.33 -7.19 -31.05
C VAL A 45 -19.18 -6.57 -31.83
N ALA A 46 -17.94 -7.05 -31.64
CA ALA A 46 -16.78 -6.55 -32.38
C ALA A 46 -16.88 -6.84 -33.88
N ARG A 47 -17.38 -8.01 -34.27
CA ARG A 47 -17.61 -8.37 -35.68
C ARG A 47 -18.65 -7.45 -36.33
N ARG A 48 -19.82 -7.26 -35.71
CA ARG A 48 -20.88 -6.36 -36.21
C ARG A 48 -20.40 -4.90 -36.28
N LEU A 49 -19.58 -4.46 -35.32
CA LEU A 49 -18.97 -3.14 -35.34
C LEU A 49 -17.98 -2.97 -36.51
N GLY A 50 -17.22 -4.02 -36.83
CA GLY A 50 -16.34 -4.10 -38.00
C GLY A 50 -17.09 -4.04 -39.32
N GLU A 51 -18.25 -4.69 -39.43
CA GLU A 51 -19.12 -4.63 -40.62
C GLU A 51 -19.64 -3.20 -40.89
N MET A 52 -19.77 -2.39 -39.83
CA MET A 52 -20.12 -0.98 -39.90
C MET A 52 -18.92 -0.06 -40.19
N GLY A 53 -17.75 -0.64 -40.46
CA GLY A 53 -16.51 0.09 -40.82
C GLY A 53 -15.65 0.51 -39.63
N PHE A 54 -15.90 -0.02 -38.43
CA PHE A 54 -15.14 0.31 -37.22
C PHE A 54 -14.44 -0.94 -36.66
N GLU A 55 -13.14 -1.08 -36.92
CA GLU A 55 -12.36 -2.23 -36.42
C GLU A 55 -11.98 -2.06 -34.95
N ARG A 56 -12.51 -2.92 -34.08
CA ARG A 56 -12.21 -2.97 -32.64
C ARG A 56 -12.11 -4.41 -32.15
N THR A 57 -11.25 -4.65 -31.16
CA THR A 57 -11.17 -5.97 -30.52
C THR A 57 -12.35 -6.19 -29.55
N PRO A 58 -12.74 -7.45 -29.29
CA PRO A 58 -13.79 -7.78 -28.32
C PRO A 58 -13.55 -7.15 -26.94
N GLU A 59 -12.28 -7.14 -26.49
CA GLU A 59 -11.89 -6.55 -25.21
C GLU A 59 -12.02 -5.03 -25.20
N GLN A 60 -11.68 -4.35 -26.31
CA GLN A 60 -11.88 -2.90 -26.44
C GLN A 60 -13.36 -2.53 -26.35
N CYS A 61 -14.25 -3.30 -27.00
CA CYS A 61 -15.70 -3.10 -26.91
C CYS A 61 -16.20 -3.29 -25.47
N ARG A 62 -15.75 -4.36 -24.78
CA ARG A 62 -16.11 -4.64 -23.38
C ARG A 62 -15.68 -3.53 -22.44
N VAL A 63 -14.41 -3.08 -22.52
CA VAL A 63 -13.86 -2.00 -21.69
C VAL A 63 -14.60 -0.68 -21.95
N ARG A 64 -14.92 -0.37 -23.21
CA ARG A 64 -15.67 0.84 -23.57
C ARG A 64 -17.08 0.83 -22.97
N ILE A 65 -17.82 -0.27 -23.09
CA ILE A 65 -19.16 -0.42 -22.49
C ILE A 65 -19.10 -0.33 -20.96
N LYS A 66 -18.11 -0.96 -20.32
CA LYS A 66 -17.90 -0.87 -18.87
C LYS A 66 -17.66 0.58 -18.41
N SER A 67 -16.86 1.34 -19.15
CA SER A 67 -16.60 2.75 -18.88
C SER A 67 -17.88 3.60 -19.01
N LEU A 68 -18.68 3.38 -20.05
CA LEU A 68 -19.95 4.08 -20.28
C LEU A 68 -20.99 3.75 -19.19
N LYS A 69 -21.08 2.49 -18.73
CA LYS A 69 -21.92 2.08 -17.59
C LYS A 69 -21.53 2.83 -16.31
N ARG A 70 -20.24 2.95 -16.01
CA ARG A 70 -19.75 3.71 -14.84
C ARG A 70 -20.11 5.19 -14.93
N GLN A 71 -19.93 5.82 -16.09
CA GLN A 71 -20.31 7.22 -16.30
C GLN A 71 -21.81 7.44 -16.14
N PHE A 72 -22.63 6.52 -16.66
CA PHE A 72 -24.08 6.55 -16.49
C PHE A 72 -24.50 6.42 -15.02
N LEU A 73 -23.93 5.47 -14.26
CA LEU A 73 -24.23 5.30 -12.84
C LEU A 73 -23.85 6.53 -12.01
N LEU A 74 -22.68 7.12 -12.25
CA LEU A 74 -22.26 8.36 -11.59
C LEU A 74 -23.19 9.54 -11.92
N ALA A 75 -23.65 9.64 -13.17
CA ALA A 75 -24.63 10.65 -13.58
C ALA A 75 -26.01 10.40 -12.93
N LYS A 76 -26.42 9.14 -12.76
CA LYS A 76 -27.68 8.71 -12.13
C LYS A 76 -27.67 8.91 -10.62
N GLU A 77 -26.55 8.66 -9.93
CA GLU A 77 -26.39 8.92 -8.48
C GLU A 77 -26.29 10.43 -8.16
N GLY A 78 -25.64 11.20 -9.05
CA GLY A 78 -25.60 12.67 -8.94
C GLY A 78 -26.96 13.36 -9.13
N ASN A 79 -27.97 12.61 -9.57
CA ASN A 79 -29.33 13.06 -9.83
C ASN A 79 -30.11 13.42 -8.54
N LEU A 80 -29.62 12.99 -7.36
CA LEU A 80 -30.21 13.39 -6.07
C LEU A 80 -29.88 14.84 -5.65
N ARG A 81 -29.00 15.55 -6.37
CA ARG A 81 -28.53 16.90 -5.96
C ARG A 81 -28.55 18.00 -7.02
N ASN A 82 -28.45 17.70 -8.32
CA ASN A 82 -28.14 18.73 -9.33
C ASN A 82 -29.11 18.76 -10.53
N ASN A 83 -30.35 19.20 -10.29
CA ASN A 83 -31.29 19.84 -11.23
C ASN A 83 -31.10 19.58 -12.76
N GLY A 84 -31.05 18.31 -13.18
CA GLY A 84 -31.20 17.91 -14.59
C GLY A 84 -30.04 18.20 -15.57
N GLN A 85 -28.79 18.48 -15.14
CA GLN A 85 -27.66 18.68 -16.07
C GLN A 85 -26.91 17.38 -16.44
N TYR A 86 -27.64 16.34 -16.86
CA TYR A 86 -27.07 15.00 -17.11
C TYR A 86 -26.17 14.94 -18.36
N HIS A 87 -26.51 15.68 -19.43
CA HIS A 87 -25.69 15.72 -20.66
C HIS A 87 -24.30 16.33 -20.47
N LYS A 88 -24.03 17.06 -19.38
CA LYS A 88 -22.70 17.59 -19.06
C LYS A 88 -21.74 16.55 -18.46
N ILE A 89 -22.28 15.50 -17.85
CA ILE A 89 -21.51 14.45 -17.16
C ILE A 89 -21.45 13.18 -18.02
N CYS A 90 -22.53 12.85 -18.73
CA CYS A 90 -22.61 11.70 -19.62
C CYS A 90 -23.24 12.09 -20.96
N LYS A 91 -22.41 12.20 -21.99
CA LYS A 91 -22.83 12.61 -23.35
C LYS A 91 -23.80 11.63 -24.02
N PHE A 92 -23.79 10.36 -23.60
CA PHE A 92 -24.61 9.28 -24.16
C PHE A 92 -25.69 8.78 -23.19
N TYR A 93 -26.08 9.61 -22.21
CA TYR A 93 -27.02 9.25 -21.15
C TYR A 93 -28.32 8.65 -21.69
N ASP A 94 -28.98 9.33 -22.63
CA ASP A 94 -30.28 8.88 -23.19
C ASP A 94 -30.18 7.52 -23.91
N ALA A 95 -29.02 7.22 -24.52
CA ALA A 95 -28.80 5.92 -25.16
C ALA A 95 -28.55 4.82 -24.13
N MET A 96 -27.80 5.12 -23.07
CA MET A 96 -27.55 4.20 -21.96
C MET A 96 -28.83 3.92 -21.15
N GLU A 97 -29.64 4.96 -20.89
CA GLU A 97 -30.90 4.84 -20.18
C GLU A 97 -31.90 3.99 -20.97
N ARG A 98 -31.98 4.16 -22.29
CA ARG A 98 -32.84 3.32 -23.15
C ARG A 98 -32.49 1.83 -23.07
N ILE A 99 -31.20 1.51 -22.99
CA ILE A 99 -30.71 0.13 -22.96
C ILE A 99 -30.82 -0.48 -21.56
N LEU A 100 -30.65 0.32 -20.51
CA LEU A 100 -30.59 -0.15 -19.12
C LEU A 100 -31.93 -0.05 -18.36
N SER A 101 -32.88 0.77 -18.82
CA SER A 101 -34.18 0.98 -18.15
C SER A 101 -35.24 -0.05 -18.50
N SER A 102 -34.98 -0.98 -19.41
CA SER A 102 -35.88 -2.09 -19.76
C SER A 102 -35.81 -3.29 -18.79
N ARG A 103 -35.12 -3.14 -17.64
CA ARG A 103 -35.02 -4.18 -16.60
C ARG A 103 -35.75 -3.75 -15.33
N PRO A 104 -36.51 -4.63 -14.66
CA PRO A 104 -37.08 -4.32 -13.34
C PRO A 104 -35.95 -4.02 -12.35
N GLN A 105 -36.22 -3.17 -11.34
CA GLN A 105 -35.21 -2.72 -10.37
C GLN A 105 -34.49 -3.90 -9.72
N ILE A 106 -33.18 -4.03 -9.99
CA ILE A 106 -32.26 -4.97 -9.36
C ILE A 106 -31.25 -4.18 -8.51
N ASP A 107 -30.94 -4.73 -7.35
CA ASP A 107 -30.04 -4.20 -6.31
C ASP A 107 -28.62 -3.92 -6.87
N PRO A 108 -27.95 -2.78 -6.55
CA PRO A 108 -26.68 -2.37 -7.17
C PRO A 108 -25.50 -3.34 -7.02
N GLN A 109 -25.64 -4.37 -6.19
CA GLN A 109 -24.57 -5.32 -5.87
C GLN A 109 -24.48 -6.49 -6.86
N GLU A 110 -25.58 -6.92 -7.49
CA GLU A 110 -25.55 -8.04 -8.45
C GLU A 110 -24.99 -7.64 -9.84
N LEU A 111 -25.02 -6.36 -10.18
CA LEU A 111 -24.50 -5.87 -11.47
C LEU A 111 -22.96 -5.92 -11.57
N LEU A 112 -22.27 -6.06 -10.43
CA LEU A 112 -20.81 -6.03 -10.34
C LEU A 112 -20.18 -7.44 -10.31
N ASP A 113 -20.95 -8.48 -9.98
CA ASP A 113 -20.45 -9.85 -9.79
C ASP A 113 -20.46 -10.72 -11.05
N SER A 114 -20.98 -10.23 -12.18
CA SER A 114 -21.01 -10.98 -13.46
C SER A 114 -19.66 -11.06 -14.20
N GLY A 115 -18.54 -11.00 -13.48
CA GLY A 115 -17.21 -11.13 -14.08
C GLY A 115 -16.08 -11.56 -13.16
N ALA A 116 -16.38 -12.10 -11.97
CA ALA A 116 -15.36 -12.38 -10.97
C ALA A 116 -15.40 -13.80 -10.39
N VAL A 117 -15.55 -14.85 -11.21
CA VAL A 117 -15.18 -16.22 -10.80
C VAL A 117 -14.70 -17.03 -12.02
N GLY A 118 -13.66 -17.85 -11.80
CA GLY A 118 -12.81 -18.49 -12.80
C GLY A 118 -13.47 -19.43 -13.82
N ASP A 119 -12.73 -19.59 -14.92
CA ASP A 119 -13.00 -20.51 -16.01
C ASP A 119 -12.45 -21.90 -15.63
N GLU A 120 -13.29 -22.76 -15.05
CA GLU A 120 -13.08 -24.21 -15.07
C GLU A 120 -14.26 -24.87 -15.83
N THR A 121 -13.90 -25.66 -16.82
CA THR A 121 -14.76 -26.45 -17.73
C THR A 121 -15.77 -27.36 -17.01
N MET A 122 -17.05 -27.38 -17.40
CA MET A 122 -17.79 -28.61 -17.73
C MET A 122 -19.17 -28.34 -18.38
N ASP A 123 -19.64 -29.38 -19.07
CA ASP A 123 -20.70 -29.55 -20.08
C ASP A 123 -22.12 -29.82 -19.49
N GLY A 124 -23.18 -29.57 -20.26
CA GLY A 124 -24.45 -30.32 -20.18
C GLY A 124 -25.78 -29.62 -19.78
N THR A 125 -26.66 -29.45 -20.78
CA THR A 125 -28.14 -29.69 -20.84
C THR A 125 -29.19 -28.82 -20.11
N GLU A 126 -29.87 -27.97 -20.90
CA GLU A 126 -31.31 -27.79 -21.23
C GLU A 126 -32.49 -27.80 -20.21
N GLU A 127 -33.56 -27.07 -20.62
CA GLU A 127 -34.99 -26.97 -20.19
C GLU A 127 -35.34 -25.80 -19.21
N GLU A 128 -35.91 -24.65 -19.67
CA GLU A 128 -37.34 -24.27 -19.96
C GLU A 128 -38.27 -24.42 -18.72
N GLU A 129 -39.07 -23.45 -18.23
CA GLU A 129 -40.20 -22.76 -18.87
C GLU A 129 -40.82 -21.64 -17.93
N ASP A 130 -41.32 -20.56 -18.54
CA ASP A 130 -42.54 -19.74 -18.28
C ASP A 130 -43.10 -19.38 -16.87
N THR A 131 -43.36 -18.07 -16.61
CA THR A 131 -44.72 -17.43 -16.67
C THR A 131 -44.79 -16.00 -16.07
N ASP A 132 -45.70 -15.20 -16.65
CA ASP A 132 -45.99 -13.76 -16.51
C ASP A 132 -46.68 -13.26 -15.20
N PRO A 133 -46.78 -11.92 -14.97
CA PRO A 133 -47.27 -11.20 -13.76
C PRO A 133 -48.80 -10.86 -13.89
N PRO A 134 -49.55 -10.01 -13.10
CA PRO A 134 -49.26 -8.59 -12.74
C PRO A 134 -49.97 -7.98 -11.45
N GLN A 135 -49.86 -6.64 -11.31
CA GLN A 135 -50.82 -5.65 -10.71
C GLN A 135 -50.55 -5.00 -9.31
N HIS A 136 -50.05 -3.75 -9.33
CA HIS A 136 -50.59 -2.44 -8.79
C HIS A 136 -51.67 -2.41 -7.66
N PRO A 137 -52.00 -1.27 -6.96
CA PRO A 137 -51.44 0.11 -6.96
C PRO A 137 -51.53 0.96 -5.63
N TYR A 138 -51.10 2.24 -5.70
CA TYR A 138 -51.49 3.47 -4.94
C TYR A 138 -51.09 3.69 -3.46
N LEU A 139 -50.43 4.83 -3.14
CA LEU A 139 -51.09 6.10 -2.72
C LEU A 139 -50.04 7.23 -2.52
N GLU A 140 -50.33 8.41 -3.05
CA GLU A 140 -49.62 9.68 -2.78
C GLU A 140 -49.96 10.25 -1.39
N SER A 141 -49.04 11.00 -0.79
CA SER A 141 -49.39 12.12 0.08
C SER A 141 -48.30 13.19 0.04
N THR A 142 -48.71 14.37 -0.40
CA THR A 142 -47.99 15.63 -0.55
C THR A 142 -47.75 16.33 0.78
N GLY A 143 -46.58 16.97 0.92
CA GLY A 143 -46.31 17.94 1.99
C GLY A 143 -45.18 18.87 1.59
N GLU A 144 -45.54 20.07 1.10
CA GLU A 144 -44.63 21.18 0.82
C GLU A 144 -44.13 21.83 2.12
N CYS A 145 -42.86 22.26 2.14
CA CYS A 145 -42.44 23.39 2.97
C CYS A 145 -41.25 24.13 2.34
N SER A 146 -41.43 25.44 2.21
CA SER A 146 -40.63 26.45 1.50
C SER A 146 -39.41 26.97 2.29
N TYR A 147 -38.34 27.32 1.58
CA TYR A 147 -37.15 28.03 2.12
C TYR A 147 -36.96 29.39 1.43
N PRO A 148 -36.55 30.46 2.15
CA PRO A 148 -36.29 31.75 1.55
C PRO A 148 -34.87 31.84 0.93
N GLU A 149 -34.82 32.46 -0.25
CA GLU A 149 -33.59 32.81 -0.97
C GLU A 149 -32.82 33.93 -0.26
N THR A 150 -31.49 33.82 -0.19
CA THR A 150 -30.62 34.97 0.09
C THR A 150 -29.43 34.94 -0.87
N GLN A 151 -29.40 35.92 -1.77
CA GLN A 151 -28.33 36.15 -2.73
C GLN A 151 -27.08 36.68 -2.02
N VAL A 152 -25.93 36.01 -2.18
CA VAL A 152 -24.62 36.55 -1.84
C VAL A 152 -23.78 36.63 -3.11
N LYS A 153 -23.49 37.87 -3.52
CA LYS A 153 -22.58 38.24 -4.62
C LYS A 153 -21.14 37.99 -4.16
N MET A 154 -20.37 37.16 -4.88
CA MET A 154 -18.91 37.07 -4.69
C MET A 154 -18.18 37.52 -5.96
N GLU A 155 -17.61 38.73 -5.89
CA GLU A 155 -16.60 39.23 -6.81
C GLU A 155 -15.21 38.79 -6.31
N TYR A 156 -14.39 38.23 -7.19
CA TYR A 156 -12.98 37.91 -6.91
C TYR A 156 -12.06 38.91 -7.62
N PRO A 157 -11.09 39.54 -6.93
CA PRO A 157 -10.03 40.30 -7.57
C PRO A 157 -8.88 39.38 -8.04
N PRO A 158 -8.21 39.68 -9.16
CA PRO A 158 -7.05 38.91 -9.62
C PRO A 158 -5.77 39.35 -8.91
N ILE A 159 -4.98 38.40 -8.40
CA ILE A 159 -3.62 38.64 -7.88
C ILE A 159 -2.59 37.94 -8.79
N PRO A 160 -1.41 38.55 -9.06
CA PRO A 160 -0.51 38.17 -10.15
C PRO A 160 0.47 37.03 -9.80
N ILE A 161 0.90 36.29 -10.81
CA ILE A 161 1.94 35.25 -10.75
C ILE A 161 3.33 35.91 -10.92
N PRO A 162 4.33 35.62 -10.06
CA PRO A 162 5.68 36.16 -10.20
C PRO A 162 6.55 35.33 -11.16
N VAL A 163 7.27 36.03 -12.05
CA VAL A 163 8.31 35.46 -12.92
C VAL A 163 9.66 35.58 -12.20
N THR A 164 10.39 34.47 -12.14
CA THR A 164 11.72 34.34 -11.55
C THR A 164 12.80 34.98 -12.43
N VAL A 165 13.62 35.84 -11.82
CA VAL A 165 14.87 36.39 -12.39
C VAL A 165 16.03 35.53 -11.89
N GLY A 166 16.78 34.93 -12.81
CA GLY A 166 18.05 34.25 -12.56
C GLY A 166 19.25 35.16 -12.83
N ASN A 167 20.18 35.16 -11.90
CA ASN A 167 21.34 36.05 -11.73
C ASN A 167 22.32 36.15 -12.91
N GLY A 168 22.74 37.39 -13.18
CA GLY A 168 24.08 37.89 -12.82
C GLY A 168 25.23 37.66 -13.80
N TYR A 169 25.82 38.75 -14.31
CA TYR A 169 27.26 38.84 -14.55
C TYR A 169 27.76 40.28 -14.41
N SER A 170 28.79 40.43 -13.58
CA SER A 170 29.71 41.56 -13.55
C SER A 170 30.37 41.77 -14.91
N SER A 171 30.54 43.02 -15.34
CA SER A 171 31.39 43.38 -16.49
C SER A 171 32.53 44.28 -16.04
N GLN A 172 33.75 43.84 -16.37
CA GLN A 172 34.91 44.70 -16.51
C GLN A 172 34.93 45.30 -17.93
N SER A 173 35.48 46.51 -17.98
CA SER A 173 35.73 47.41 -19.10
C SER A 173 36.69 46.89 -20.18
N ALA A 174 36.49 47.27 -21.45
CA ALA A 174 37.42 48.09 -22.26
C ALA A 174 37.11 48.13 -23.78
N SER A 175 37.08 49.36 -24.31
CA SER A 175 37.46 49.92 -25.64
C SER A 175 37.70 49.06 -26.91
N GLY A 176 37.12 49.52 -28.04
CA GLY A 176 37.15 48.96 -29.43
C GLY A 176 38.45 49.15 -30.25
N PRO A 177 38.46 49.38 -31.60
CA PRO A 177 37.38 49.46 -32.59
C PRO A 177 37.58 48.69 -33.95
N SER A 178 36.48 48.70 -34.75
CA SER A 178 36.30 48.64 -36.23
C SER A 178 36.77 47.44 -37.10
N SER A 179 35.82 46.75 -37.77
CA SER A 179 35.47 47.01 -39.18
C SER A 179 34.31 46.12 -39.71
N SER A 180 33.29 46.76 -40.27
CA SER A 180 32.34 46.34 -41.33
C SER A 180 31.63 44.97 -41.29
N ARG A 181 30.32 44.98 -40.99
CA ARG A 181 29.32 44.04 -41.54
C ARG A 181 27.95 44.74 -41.72
N PRO A 182 27.12 44.33 -42.69
CA PRO A 182 26.01 45.13 -43.18
C PRO A 182 24.82 45.12 -42.21
N LYS A 183 24.09 46.25 -42.19
CA LYS A 183 22.86 46.47 -41.42
C LYS A 183 21.84 45.37 -41.74
N ARG A 184 21.54 44.50 -40.76
CA ARG A 184 20.36 43.61 -40.79
C ARG A 184 19.10 44.42 -40.44
N PRO A 185 17.96 44.14 -41.08
CA PRO A 185 16.72 44.88 -40.83
C PRO A 185 16.17 44.50 -39.46
N LYS A 186 15.59 45.49 -38.76
CA LYS A 186 14.74 45.27 -37.59
C LYS A 186 13.54 44.43 -38.03
N LYS A 187 13.57 43.11 -37.79
CA LYS A 187 12.35 42.30 -37.83
C LYS A 187 11.53 42.65 -36.59
N ARG A 188 10.46 43.39 -36.82
CA ARG A 188 9.30 43.44 -35.93
C ARG A 188 8.96 42.00 -35.55
N HIS A 189 8.83 41.71 -34.25
CA HIS A 189 8.15 40.50 -33.82
C HIS A 189 6.73 40.60 -34.37
N ALA A 190 6.41 39.74 -35.34
CA ALA A 190 5.05 39.50 -35.74
C ALA A 190 4.40 38.74 -34.57
N ASP A 191 3.27 39.26 -34.11
CA ASP A 191 2.35 38.52 -33.26
C ASP A 191 2.08 37.17 -33.94
N LEU A 192 2.59 36.10 -33.35
CA LEU A 192 2.21 34.76 -33.78
C LEU A 192 0.74 34.59 -33.37
N PRO A 193 -0.19 34.33 -34.31
CA PRO A 193 -1.59 34.16 -33.98
C PRO A 193 -1.73 33.02 -32.97
N LEU A 194 -2.62 33.21 -31.98
CA LEU A 194 -2.90 32.27 -30.89
C LEU A 194 -3.10 30.84 -31.39
N ASP A 195 -3.63 30.69 -32.59
CA ASP A 195 -3.85 29.41 -33.29
C ASP A 195 -2.55 28.62 -33.50
N SER A 196 -1.43 29.28 -33.83
CA SER A 196 -0.15 28.59 -34.08
C SER A 196 0.55 28.14 -32.79
N LEU A 197 0.29 28.83 -31.68
CA LEU A 197 0.72 28.40 -30.34
C LEU A 197 -0.12 27.23 -29.83
N MET A 198 -1.43 27.27 -30.10
CA MET A 198 -2.35 26.20 -29.76
C MET A 198 -2.06 24.93 -30.57
N GLU A 199 -1.75 25.07 -31.86
CA GLU A 199 -1.34 23.96 -32.73
C GLU A 199 -0.05 23.28 -32.20
N ARG A 200 0.95 24.07 -31.81
CA ARG A 200 2.18 23.53 -31.18
C ARG A 200 1.93 22.86 -29.83
N PHE A 201 1.00 23.37 -29.03
CA PHE A 201 0.64 22.75 -27.76
C PHE A 201 -0.07 21.40 -27.97
N LEU A 202 -0.94 21.33 -28.97
CA LEU A 202 -1.62 20.10 -29.35
C LEU A 202 -0.64 19.07 -29.92
N GLU A 203 0.34 19.48 -30.72
CA GLU A 203 1.43 18.61 -31.21
C GLU A 203 2.28 18.06 -30.06
N GLN A 204 2.70 18.91 -29.12
CA GLN A 204 3.46 18.47 -27.95
C GLN A 204 2.66 17.53 -27.03
N SER A 205 1.36 17.77 -26.88
CA SER A 205 0.46 16.88 -26.14
C SER A 205 0.33 15.53 -26.83
N ALA A 206 0.20 15.51 -28.16
CA ALA A 206 0.10 14.29 -28.94
C ALA A 206 1.40 13.46 -28.90
N GLU A 207 2.57 14.10 -28.95
CA GLU A 207 3.88 13.44 -28.81
C GLU A 207 4.08 12.85 -27.41
N ALA A 208 3.66 13.55 -26.36
CA ALA A 208 3.71 13.06 -24.99
C ALA A 208 2.79 11.85 -24.77
N GLU A 209 1.59 11.87 -25.34
CA GLU A 209 0.66 10.73 -25.30
C GLU A 209 1.21 9.52 -26.07
N GLN A 210 1.76 9.73 -27.27
CA GLN A 210 2.40 8.64 -28.03
C GLN A 210 3.56 8.00 -27.26
N SER A 211 4.37 8.82 -26.59
CA SER A 211 5.48 8.35 -25.75
C SER A 211 4.98 7.52 -24.57
N PHE A 212 3.87 7.94 -23.94
CA PHE A 212 3.23 7.20 -22.85
C PHE A 212 2.72 5.83 -23.33
N TYR A 213 2.05 5.76 -24.48
CA TYR A 213 1.52 4.50 -25.00
C TYR A 213 2.61 3.53 -25.44
N GLN A 214 3.72 4.01 -26.02
CA GLN A 214 4.88 3.16 -26.33
C GLN A 214 5.49 2.55 -25.06
N LEU A 215 5.54 3.32 -23.97
CA LEU A 215 6.04 2.84 -22.69
C LEU A 215 5.10 1.78 -22.08
N GLU A 216 3.79 1.98 -22.16
CA GLU A 216 2.79 1.04 -21.64
C GLU A 216 2.74 -0.25 -22.47
N GLU A 217 2.91 -0.17 -23.79
CA GLU A 217 3.02 -1.35 -24.67
C GLU A 217 4.28 -2.16 -24.34
N GLN A 218 5.42 -1.50 -24.12
CA GLN A 218 6.63 -2.17 -23.66
C GLN A 218 6.43 -2.85 -22.29
N ARG A 219 5.72 -2.18 -21.38
CA ARG A 219 5.41 -2.74 -20.06
C ARG A 219 4.53 -4.00 -20.17
N LEU A 220 3.47 -3.96 -20.97
CA LEU A 220 2.59 -5.11 -21.22
C LEU A 220 3.37 -6.28 -21.83
N GLN A 221 4.25 -6.02 -22.80
CA GLN A 221 5.11 -7.06 -23.39
C GLN A 221 6.12 -7.66 -22.41
N VAL A 222 6.58 -6.89 -21.41
CA VAL A 222 7.43 -7.42 -20.33
C VAL A 222 6.61 -8.27 -19.39
N GLU A 223 5.39 -7.87 -19.07
CA GLU A 223 4.50 -8.61 -18.17
C GLU A 223 4.01 -9.92 -18.79
N ASP A 224 3.66 -9.93 -20.07
CA ASP A 224 3.29 -11.16 -20.79
C ASP A 224 4.46 -12.13 -20.88
N ARG A 225 5.68 -11.66 -21.20
CA ARG A 225 6.88 -12.51 -21.14
C ARG A 225 7.13 -13.08 -19.76
N ARG A 226 6.81 -12.34 -18.69
CA ARG A 226 6.92 -12.85 -17.31
C ARG A 226 5.90 -13.96 -17.05
N ARG A 227 4.64 -13.78 -17.47
CA ARG A 227 3.58 -14.82 -17.34
C ARG A 227 3.92 -16.06 -18.15
N GLU A 228 4.42 -15.90 -19.37
CA GLU A 228 4.90 -17.03 -20.20
C GLU A 228 6.06 -17.77 -19.52
N ALA A 229 7.00 -17.05 -18.90
CA ALA A 229 8.10 -17.66 -18.15
C ALA A 229 7.63 -18.33 -16.84
N GLU A 230 6.59 -17.83 -16.18
CA GLU A 230 5.95 -18.47 -15.03
C GLU A 230 5.23 -19.75 -15.46
N HIS A 231 4.39 -19.71 -16.50
CA HIS A 231 3.75 -20.90 -17.06
C HIS A 231 4.74 -21.94 -17.58
N ALA A 232 5.83 -21.52 -18.23
CA ALA A 232 6.88 -22.43 -18.66
C ALA A 232 7.57 -23.12 -17.47
N ARG A 233 7.77 -22.41 -16.35
CA ARG A 233 8.31 -22.98 -15.10
C ARG A 233 7.33 -23.95 -14.44
N GLU A 234 6.04 -23.65 -14.44
CA GLU A 234 4.99 -24.54 -13.94
C GLU A 234 4.90 -25.83 -14.76
N LEU A 235 4.87 -25.71 -16.09
CA LEU A 235 4.91 -26.84 -17.02
C LEU A 235 6.17 -27.68 -16.81
N HIS A 236 7.34 -27.04 -16.63
CA HIS A 236 8.58 -27.75 -16.35
C HIS A 236 8.53 -28.50 -15.02
N MET A 237 7.99 -27.90 -13.95
CA MET A 237 7.81 -28.58 -12.67
C MET A 237 6.85 -29.77 -12.79
N LEU A 238 5.74 -29.62 -13.51
CA LEU A 238 4.81 -30.73 -13.77
C LEU A 238 5.46 -31.86 -14.57
N GLN A 239 6.33 -31.53 -15.52
CA GLN A 239 7.08 -32.51 -16.30
C GLN A 239 8.13 -33.25 -15.44
N VAL A 240 8.83 -32.54 -14.55
CA VAL A 240 9.77 -33.12 -13.57
C VAL A 240 9.03 -34.02 -12.57
N LEU A 241 7.87 -33.60 -12.07
CA LEU A 241 6.98 -34.42 -11.23
C LEU A 241 6.53 -35.68 -11.98
N GLY A 242 6.12 -35.56 -13.23
CA GLY A 242 5.75 -36.70 -14.09
C GLY A 242 6.89 -37.70 -14.28
N GLN A 243 8.13 -37.23 -14.46
CA GLN A 243 9.31 -38.09 -14.55
C GLN A 243 9.63 -38.78 -13.22
N MET A 244 9.44 -38.10 -12.09
CA MET A 244 9.60 -38.71 -10.76
C MET A 244 8.55 -39.81 -10.50
N PHE A 245 7.28 -39.59 -10.88
CA PHE A 245 6.24 -40.61 -10.76
C PHE A 245 6.46 -41.81 -11.71
N SER A 246 6.95 -41.57 -12.92
CA SER A 246 7.32 -42.63 -13.87
C SER A 246 8.50 -43.49 -13.35
N SER A 247 9.44 -42.86 -12.63
CA SER A 247 10.58 -43.55 -11.98
C SER A 247 10.14 -44.46 -10.83
N ILE A 248 9.06 -44.11 -10.12
CA ILE A 248 8.50 -44.91 -9.02
C ILE A 248 7.71 -46.12 -9.55
N ALA A 249 7.05 -45.98 -10.70
CA ALA A 249 6.24 -47.04 -11.30
C ALA A 249 7.05 -48.22 -11.90
N THR A 250 8.38 -48.12 -12.01
CA THR A 250 9.23 -49.16 -12.63
C THR A 250 9.92 -50.09 -11.64
N ARG A 251 9.69 -49.97 -10.32
CA ARG A 251 10.24 -50.88 -9.32
C ARG A 251 9.26 -52.00 -8.97
N ASN A 252 9.31 -53.11 -9.72
CA ASN A 252 8.73 -54.39 -9.29
C ASN A 252 9.64 -55.06 -8.24
N PRO A 253 9.10 -55.57 -7.11
CA PRO A 253 9.89 -56.27 -6.10
C PRO A 253 10.04 -57.77 -6.45
N VAL A 254 11.26 -58.27 -6.39
CA VAL A 254 11.59 -59.71 -6.42
C VAL A 254 11.71 -60.21 -4.97
N ALA A 255 11.07 -61.34 -4.68
CA ALA A 255 10.98 -61.98 -3.37
C ALA A 255 12.30 -62.62 -2.88
N PRO A 256 12.41 -62.90 -1.56
CA PRO A 256 12.92 -64.19 -1.12
C PRO A 256 12.04 -64.88 -0.04
N ALA A 257 12.29 -66.17 0.12
CA ALA A 257 11.43 -67.19 0.69
C ALA A 257 11.51 -67.40 2.22
N THR A 258 10.36 -67.83 2.78
CA THR A 258 10.08 -68.80 3.87
C THR A 258 11.08 -68.99 5.04
N THR A 259 10.60 -68.86 6.30
CA THR A 259 10.16 -70.01 7.16
C THR A 259 9.62 -69.59 8.55
N ALA A 260 8.41 -70.07 8.87
CA ALA A 260 7.85 -70.62 10.13
C ALA A 260 7.86 -69.87 11.51
N MET A 261 6.70 -69.30 11.91
CA MET A 261 5.72 -69.74 12.97
C MET A 261 6.21 -70.26 14.37
N PRO A 262 5.40 -70.23 15.48
CA PRO A 262 5.10 -69.14 16.46
C PRO A 262 5.11 -69.72 17.94
N PRO A 263 4.16 -69.47 18.87
CA PRO A 263 3.55 -68.26 19.47
C PRO A 263 3.94 -68.12 20.98
N ALA A 264 3.62 -67.06 21.74
CA ALA A 264 2.33 -66.89 22.43
C ALA A 264 2.31 -65.61 23.30
N ARG A 265 1.08 -65.31 23.74
CA ARG A 265 0.45 -64.05 24.13
C ARG A 265 0.57 -63.70 25.63
N ASN A 266 0.17 -62.45 25.91
CA ASN A 266 -0.22 -61.83 27.19
C ASN A 266 0.94 -61.25 28.02
N THR A 267 0.87 -60.07 28.64
CA THR A 267 -0.25 -59.44 29.36
C THR A 267 0.00 -57.93 29.55
N MET A 268 -1.05 -57.20 29.88
CA MET A 268 -1.12 -55.76 30.19
C MET A 268 -0.45 -55.35 31.51
N GLU A 269 -0.21 -54.03 31.60
CA GLU A 269 -0.25 -53.15 32.79
C GLU A 269 0.81 -53.21 33.89
N SER A 270 1.56 -52.10 34.04
CA SER A 270 1.41 -51.12 35.15
C SER A 270 2.74 -50.47 35.55
N THR A 271 2.75 -49.14 35.39
CA THR A 271 3.23 -48.06 36.28
C THR A 271 4.24 -48.30 37.42
N MET A 272 5.19 -47.34 37.48
CA MET A 272 5.88 -46.73 38.64
C MET A 272 7.38 -47.02 38.86
N GLN A 273 8.09 -45.89 39.03
CA GLN A 273 9.53 -45.63 39.22
C GLN A 273 10.07 -46.07 40.62
N PRO A 274 11.24 -45.61 41.13
CA PRO A 274 12.57 -45.25 40.56
C PRO A 274 13.75 -45.95 41.31
N GLY A 275 15.01 -45.81 40.85
CA GLY A 275 16.18 -46.03 41.73
C GLY A 275 17.54 -46.30 41.07
N VAL A 276 18.43 -45.30 41.19
CA VAL A 276 19.90 -45.20 40.99
C VAL A 276 20.68 -46.27 41.84
N PRO A 277 22.03 -46.57 41.76
CA PRO A 277 23.17 -45.98 41.02
C PRO A 277 24.26 -46.92 40.38
N MET A 278 25.19 -46.25 39.65
CA MET A 278 26.68 -46.38 39.67
C MET A 278 27.48 -47.31 38.72
N SER A 279 28.54 -46.66 38.21
CA SER A 279 29.87 -47.12 37.74
C SER A 279 30.04 -47.36 36.24
N ALA A 280 31.21 -47.15 35.63
CA ALA A 280 32.32 -46.18 35.75
C ALA A 280 33.27 -46.49 34.58
N SER A 281 34.01 -45.48 34.12
CA SER A 281 35.26 -45.56 33.32
C SER A 281 35.14 -45.98 31.84
N SER A 282 35.91 -45.47 30.87
CA SER A 282 36.95 -44.42 30.81
C SER A 282 37.45 -44.32 29.34
N HIS A 283 38.17 -43.22 29.03
CA HIS A 283 39.06 -42.94 27.86
C HIS A 283 38.46 -42.17 26.68
N MET A 284 39.13 -41.18 26.07
CA MET A 284 40.24 -40.26 26.43
C MET A 284 40.42 -39.27 25.25
N MET A 285 40.67 -37.97 25.55
CA MET A 285 41.43 -36.96 24.74
C MET A 285 40.82 -36.50 23.38
N ARG A 286 40.88 -35.24 22.92
CA ARG A 286 41.64 -34.03 23.31
C ARG A 286 41.04 -32.80 22.58
N GLY A 287 40.83 -31.69 23.31
CA GLY A 287 41.17 -30.31 22.91
C GLY A 287 40.43 -29.59 21.78
N ARG A 288 39.56 -28.64 22.15
CA ARG A 288 39.64 -27.23 21.72
C ARG A 288 38.87 -26.35 22.72
N SER A 289 39.54 -25.29 23.18
CA SER A 289 39.09 -24.34 24.19
C SER A 289 37.89 -23.52 23.69
N PHE A 290 36.72 -23.77 24.26
CA PHE A 290 35.61 -22.81 24.26
C PHE A 290 35.62 -22.09 25.61
N ILE A 291 35.69 -20.76 25.57
CA ILE A 291 35.39 -19.92 26.72
C ILE A 291 33.86 -19.97 26.89
N GLU A 292 33.38 -20.95 27.66
CA GLU A 292 32.04 -20.88 28.25
C GLU A 292 32.08 -19.78 29.32
N ARG A 293 31.69 -18.57 28.92
CA ARG A 293 31.12 -17.63 29.89
C ARG A 293 29.75 -18.18 30.25
N SER A 294 29.70 -18.81 31.41
CA SER A 294 28.48 -19.17 32.11
C SER A 294 27.58 -17.94 32.21
N PHE A 295 26.55 -17.89 31.37
CA PHE A 295 25.40 -17.03 31.61
C PHE A 295 24.72 -17.58 32.87
N SER A 296 24.90 -16.87 33.98
CA SER A 296 24.00 -17.04 35.11
C SER A 296 22.59 -16.78 34.59
N LEU A 297 21.76 -17.83 34.56
CA LEU A 297 20.31 -17.73 34.43
C LEU A 297 19.79 -16.95 35.66
N GLY A 298 20.00 -15.63 35.67
CA GLY A 298 19.24 -14.73 36.50
C GLY A 298 17.82 -14.77 35.97
N THR A 299 16.89 -15.20 36.80
CA THR A 299 15.45 -15.16 36.59
C THR A 299 15.08 -13.84 35.90
N ALA A 300 14.81 -13.89 34.59
CA ALA A 300 14.40 -12.72 33.83
C ALA A 300 13.11 -12.21 34.47
N ALA A 301 13.21 -11.12 35.23
CA ALA A 301 12.07 -10.47 35.82
C ALA A 301 11.13 -10.09 34.67
N ARG A 302 9.99 -10.78 34.59
CA ARG A 302 8.92 -10.47 33.65
C ARG A 302 8.38 -9.09 34.03
N THR A 303 8.94 -8.03 33.47
CA THR A 303 8.38 -6.68 33.61
C THR A 303 7.03 -6.69 32.90
N GLY A 304 5.95 -6.53 33.66
CA GLY A 304 4.59 -6.66 33.16
C GLY A 304 4.18 -5.44 32.33
N MET A 305 3.05 -5.56 31.61
CA MET A 305 2.38 -4.43 30.96
C MET A 305 2.13 -3.27 31.94
N ASP A 306 1.83 -3.59 33.18
CA ASP A 306 1.52 -2.64 34.25
C ASP A 306 2.71 -1.75 34.63
N ASP A 307 3.94 -2.17 34.35
CA ASP A 307 5.15 -1.43 34.70
C ASP A 307 5.51 -0.36 33.64
N ILE A 308 5.14 -0.58 32.38
CA ILE A 308 5.54 0.27 31.24
C ILE A 308 4.48 1.29 30.87
N LEU A 309 3.18 0.95 30.97
CA LEU A 309 2.11 1.88 30.61
C LEU A 309 2.20 3.24 31.36
N PRO A 310 2.52 3.29 32.67
CA PRO A 310 2.74 4.56 33.37
C PRO A 310 3.91 5.37 32.78
N LEU A 311 4.96 4.70 32.28
CA LEU A 311 6.08 5.38 31.62
C LEU A 311 5.64 6.01 30.30
N VAL A 312 4.74 5.35 29.56
CA VAL A 312 4.15 5.93 28.36
C VAL A 312 3.35 7.18 28.70
N LYS A 313 2.57 7.17 29.79
CA LYS A 313 1.84 8.38 30.24
C LYS A 313 2.80 9.54 30.55
N ASN A 314 3.95 9.26 31.17
CA ASN A 314 4.91 10.29 31.55
C ASN A 314 5.59 10.98 30.36
N ILE A 315 5.76 10.28 29.23
CA ILE A 315 6.40 10.87 28.05
C ILE A 315 5.43 11.74 27.24
N VAL A 316 4.11 11.59 27.41
CA VAL A 316 3.12 12.40 26.68
C VAL A 316 3.22 13.85 27.16
N PRO A 317 3.52 14.81 26.25
CA PRO A 317 3.66 16.20 26.65
C PRO A 317 2.30 16.78 27.08
N PRO A 318 2.27 17.59 28.16
CA PRO A 318 1.04 18.28 28.52
C PRO A 318 0.71 19.35 27.48
N LEU A 319 -0.58 19.47 27.15
CA LEU A 319 -1.09 20.56 26.31
C LEU A 319 -1.02 21.88 27.11
N THR A 320 -0.20 22.82 26.65
CA THR A 320 -0.01 24.11 27.33
C THR A 320 -0.02 25.26 26.34
N SER A 321 -0.52 26.43 26.76
CA SER A 321 -0.54 27.65 25.95
C SER A 321 0.85 28.28 25.75
N LYS A 322 1.90 27.74 26.40
CA LYS A 322 3.27 28.25 26.33
C LYS A 322 4.05 27.72 25.13
N LYS A 323 3.59 26.59 24.56
CA LYS A 323 4.25 25.96 23.41
C LYS A 323 3.74 26.56 22.10
N HIS A 324 4.59 26.57 21.09
CA HIS A 324 4.25 26.99 19.73
C HIS A 324 4.29 25.83 18.76
N LYS A 325 3.62 26.00 17.61
CA LYS A 325 3.54 25.00 16.54
C LYS A 325 4.91 24.41 16.20
N GLY A 326 4.96 23.09 16.16
CA GLY A 326 6.12 22.28 15.83
C GLY A 326 6.97 21.84 17.02
N GLN A 327 6.68 22.28 18.25
CA GLN A 327 7.43 21.86 19.43
C GLN A 327 7.04 20.46 19.92
N ASP A 328 5.81 20.02 19.68
CA ASP A 328 5.31 18.71 20.12
C ASP A 328 5.34 17.65 19.02
N GLY A 329 5.98 17.93 17.88
CA GLY A 329 6.32 16.88 16.92
C GLY A 329 6.32 17.34 15.47
N ARG A 330 7.47 17.20 14.82
CA ARG A 330 7.62 17.35 13.36
C ARG A 330 8.07 16.01 12.81
N ILE A 331 7.14 15.22 12.29
CA ILE A 331 7.40 13.83 11.89
C ILE A 331 7.58 13.77 10.38
N GLY A 332 8.65 13.13 9.93
CA GLY A 332 8.87 12.86 8.51
C GLY A 332 8.53 11.42 8.15
N ILE A 333 7.85 11.21 7.04
CA ILE A 333 7.54 9.90 6.48
C ILE A 333 8.25 9.82 5.13
N ILE A 334 9.17 8.86 4.97
CA ILE A 334 9.86 8.53 3.71
C ILE A 334 9.20 7.30 3.12
N GLY A 335 8.49 7.48 2.01
CA GLY A 335 7.74 6.41 1.36
C GLY A 335 6.81 6.94 0.28
N GLY A 336 5.91 6.12 -0.24
CA GLY A 336 5.01 6.48 -1.32
C GLY A 336 5.64 6.44 -2.70
N CYS A 337 5.52 5.29 -3.36
CA CYS A 337 5.74 5.12 -4.79
C CYS A 337 4.43 5.25 -5.58
N GLN A 338 4.52 5.08 -6.90
CA GLN A 338 3.41 5.19 -7.84
C GLN A 338 2.21 4.30 -7.44
N GLU A 339 2.48 3.09 -6.95
CA GLU A 339 1.47 2.10 -6.59
C GLU A 339 0.94 2.27 -5.15
N TYR A 340 1.81 2.65 -4.21
CA TYR A 340 1.52 2.59 -2.77
C TYR A 340 1.37 3.97 -2.14
N THR A 341 0.30 4.68 -2.49
CA THR A 341 -0.01 6.02 -1.98
C THR A 341 -0.76 6.02 -0.63
N GLY A 342 -1.49 4.95 -0.32
CA GLY A 342 -2.27 4.84 0.92
C GLY A 342 -1.42 4.66 2.19
N ALA A 343 -0.37 3.84 2.11
CA ALA A 343 0.51 3.55 3.24
C ALA A 343 1.19 4.80 3.85
N PRO A 344 1.88 5.66 3.07
CA PRO A 344 2.47 6.88 3.63
C PRO A 344 1.40 7.86 4.15
N TYR A 345 0.20 7.88 3.55
CA TYR A 345 -0.92 8.66 4.07
C TYR A 345 -1.35 8.17 5.45
N PHE A 346 -1.58 6.87 5.62
CA PHE A 346 -1.99 6.30 6.90
C PHE A 346 -0.95 6.55 8.00
N ALA A 347 0.34 6.37 7.72
CA ALA A 347 1.39 6.70 8.67
C ALA A 347 1.37 8.21 9.05
N ALA A 348 1.26 9.08 8.04
CA ALA A 348 1.32 10.52 8.25
C ALA A 348 0.10 11.10 8.99
N ILE A 349 -1.11 10.64 8.65
CA ILE A 349 -2.34 11.09 9.32
C ILE A 349 -2.45 10.51 10.72
N SER A 350 -1.98 9.29 10.95
CA SER A 350 -1.91 8.70 12.29
C SER A 350 -0.97 9.51 13.19
N ALA A 351 0.18 9.95 12.68
CA ALA A 351 1.07 10.83 13.44
C ALA A 351 0.38 12.13 13.88
N LEU A 352 -0.37 12.80 12.98
CA LEU A 352 -1.15 13.98 13.34
C LEU A 352 -2.24 13.68 14.38
N LYS A 353 -2.98 12.58 14.20
CA LYS A 353 -4.09 12.18 15.10
C LYS A 353 -3.61 11.77 16.49
N VAL A 354 -2.38 11.28 16.62
CA VAL A 354 -1.73 10.97 17.90
C VAL A 354 -1.33 12.24 18.64
N GLY A 355 -0.97 13.30 17.91
CA GLY A 355 -0.64 14.61 18.50
C GLY A 355 0.61 15.28 17.94
N ALA A 356 1.15 14.82 16.80
CA ALA A 356 2.20 15.58 16.12
C ALA A 356 1.66 16.93 15.63
N ASP A 357 2.43 18.00 15.82
CA ASP A 357 2.09 19.33 15.32
C ASP A 357 2.16 19.42 13.79
N LEU A 358 3.10 18.70 13.18
CA LEU A 358 3.36 18.69 11.74
C LEU A 358 3.77 17.30 11.26
N SER A 359 3.24 16.92 10.11
CA SER A 359 3.55 15.66 9.44
C SER A 359 3.97 15.93 8.00
N HIS A 360 5.18 15.50 7.67
CA HIS A 360 5.82 15.71 6.37
C HIS A 360 5.90 14.37 5.65
N VAL A 361 5.43 14.30 4.41
CA VAL A 361 5.55 13.10 3.57
C VAL A 361 6.51 13.39 2.43
N PHE A 362 7.62 12.65 2.35
CA PHE A 362 8.56 12.70 1.24
C PHE A 362 8.31 11.49 0.36
N CYS A 363 7.74 11.74 -0.80
CA CYS A 363 7.28 10.70 -1.72
C CYS A 363 7.69 10.99 -3.16
N THR A 364 7.41 10.04 -4.04
CA THR A 364 7.56 10.20 -5.48
C THR A 364 6.59 11.26 -6.01
N LYS A 365 6.94 11.87 -7.15
CA LYS A 365 6.12 12.93 -7.75
C LYS A 365 4.70 12.47 -8.06
N ASP A 366 4.55 11.24 -8.54
CA ASP A 366 3.26 10.68 -8.95
C ASP A 366 2.37 10.33 -7.73
N ALA A 367 2.98 9.89 -6.62
CA ALA A 367 2.25 9.64 -5.38
C ALA A 367 1.72 10.91 -4.73
N ALA A 368 2.40 12.05 -4.93
CA ALA A 368 2.16 13.27 -4.17
C ALA A 368 0.77 13.86 -4.39
N ILE A 369 0.25 13.86 -5.63
CA ILE A 369 -1.07 14.43 -5.93
C ILE A 369 -2.16 13.63 -5.21
N VAL A 370 -2.06 12.30 -5.24
CA VAL A 370 -3.01 11.39 -4.59
C VAL A 370 -2.98 11.60 -3.08
N ILE A 371 -1.80 11.60 -2.46
CA ILE A 371 -1.66 11.79 -1.00
C ILE A 371 -2.21 13.16 -0.56
N LYS A 372 -1.93 14.23 -1.31
CA LYS A 372 -2.48 15.57 -1.04
C LYS A 372 -4.01 15.63 -1.12
N SER A 373 -4.61 14.79 -1.98
CA SER A 373 -6.07 14.73 -2.11
C SER A 373 -6.77 14.08 -0.92
N TYR A 374 -6.05 13.24 -0.14
CA TYR A 374 -6.61 12.58 1.04
C TYR A 374 -6.73 13.51 2.24
N SER A 375 -5.80 14.46 2.41
CA SER A 375 -5.85 15.42 3.52
C SER A 375 -5.07 16.70 3.22
N PRO A 376 -5.67 17.89 3.46
CA PRO A 376 -4.98 19.18 3.34
C PRO A 376 -4.01 19.47 4.50
N GLU A 377 -4.06 18.69 5.58
CA GLU A 377 -3.21 18.89 6.77
C GLU A 377 -1.77 18.40 6.55
N LEU A 378 -1.56 17.48 5.58
CA LEU A 378 -0.27 16.86 5.32
C LEU A 378 0.63 17.77 4.47
N ILE A 379 1.89 17.92 4.88
CA ILE A 379 2.90 18.63 4.09
C ILE A 379 3.61 17.63 3.19
N VAL A 380 3.20 17.54 1.93
CA VAL A 380 3.69 16.53 0.99
C VAL A 380 4.74 17.10 0.03
N HIS A 381 5.93 16.48 0.04
CA HIS A 381 7.13 16.83 -0.72
C HIS A 381 7.38 15.82 -1.86
N PRO A 382 7.08 16.16 -3.13
CA PRO A 382 7.28 15.29 -4.29
C PRO A 382 8.75 15.28 -4.74
N VAL A 383 9.64 14.69 -3.94
CA VAL A 383 11.09 14.79 -4.16
C VAL A 383 11.82 13.46 -4.16
N LEU A 384 11.20 12.36 -3.72
CA LEU A 384 11.89 11.09 -3.42
C LEU A 384 12.49 10.40 -4.67
N ASP A 385 11.89 10.62 -5.84
CA ASP A 385 12.33 10.14 -7.16
C ASP A 385 13.16 11.17 -7.94
N SER A 386 13.38 12.37 -7.39
CA SER A 386 14.17 13.40 -8.06
C SER A 386 15.68 13.06 -8.08
N PRO A 387 16.46 13.55 -9.07
CA PRO A 387 17.90 13.34 -9.10
C PRO A 387 18.63 13.84 -7.85
N ASN A 388 18.11 14.91 -7.24
CA ASN A 388 18.66 15.54 -6.04
C ASN A 388 17.83 15.23 -4.78
N ALA A 389 17.12 14.10 -4.77
CA ALA A 389 16.16 13.73 -3.72
C ALA A 389 16.75 13.88 -2.31
N VAL A 390 17.94 13.31 -2.11
CA VAL A 390 18.62 13.29 -0.81
C VAL A 390 19.01 14.70 -0.36
N GLU A 391 19.43 15.57 -1.27
CA GLU A 391 19.78 16.96 -0.98
C GLU A 391 18.54 17.78 -0.59
N GLU A 392 17.42 17.60 -1.30
CA GLU A 392 16.16 18.28 -0.98
C GLU A 392 15.58 17.81 0.36
N ILE A 393 15.60 16.51 0.64
CA ILE A 393 15.14 15.95 1.92
C ILE A 393 16.06 16.40 3.06
N GLU A 394 17.38 16.45 2.84
CA GLU A 394 18.35 16.86 3.85
C GLU A 394 18.07 18.26 4.41
N LYS A 395 17.58 19.20 3.58
CA LYS A 395 17.21 20.56 4.02
C LYS A 395 16.12 20.56 5.10
N TRP A 396 15.31 19.50 5.17
CA TRP A 396 14.25 19.34 6.15
C TRP A 396 14.67 18.59 7.40
N LEU A 397 15.66 17.68 7.32
CA LEU A 397 16.10 16.87 8.45
C LEU A 397 16.39 17.68 9.74
N PRO A 398 17.04 18.87 9.71
CA PRO A 398 17.26 19.67 10.92
C PRO A 398 15.98 20.10 11.65
N ARG A 399 14.84 20.09 10.96
CA ARG A 399 13.53 20.47 11.51
C ARG A 399 12.74 19.26 11.98
N LEU A 400 13.07 18.05 11.53
CA LEU A 400 12.32 16.85 11.90
C LEU A 400 12.77 16.34 13.26
N HIS A 401 11.81 15.86 14.04
CA HIS A 401 12.05 15.28 15.35
C HIS A 401 12.12 13.76 15.34
N SER A 402 11.55 13.13 14.31
CA SER A 402 11.54 11.68 14.12
C SER A 402 11.25 11.38 12.66
N LEU A 403 11.74 10.24 12.18
CA LEU A 403 11.57 9.78 10.81
C LEU A 403 10.95 8.39 10.79
N VAL A 404 9.98 8.16 9.91
CA VAL A 404 9.42 6.86 9.58
C VAL A 404 9.81 6.53 8.14
N VAL A 405 10.44 5.39 7.91
CA VAL A 405 10.92 5.00 6.57
C VAL A 405 10.31 3.66 6.18
N GLY A 406 9.73 3.63 4.98
CA GLY A 406 9.25 2.40 4.36
C GLY A 406 7.76 2.30 4.00
N PRO A 407 6.81 3.00 4.66
CA PRO A 407 5.40 2.95 4.27
C PRO A 407 5.17 3.28 2.79
N GLY A 408 4.87 2.25 1.99
CA GLY A 408 4.70 2.36 0.55
C GLY A 408 5.94 2.81 -0.22
N LEU A 409 7.15 2.60 0.30
CA LEU A 409 8.39 3.01 -0.36
C LEU A 409 8.61 2.27 -1.70
N GLY A 410 8.12 1.04 -1.80
CA GLY A 410 8.38 0.19 -2.96
C GLY A 410 9.81 -0.37 -2.93
N ARG A 411 10.17 -1.09 -3.99
CA ARG A 411 11.46 -1.80 -4.10
C ARG A 411 12.25 -1.42 -5.34
N ASP A 412 11.98 -0.23 -5.86
CA ASP A 412 12.80 0.36 -6.91
C ASP A 412 14.18 0.73 -6.36
N ASP A 413 15.25 0.32 -7.05
CA ASP A 413 16.62 0.48 -6.59
C ASP A 413 17.00 1.94 -6.33
N LYS A 414 16.47 2.88 -7.14
CA LYS A 414 16.74 4.30 -6.97
C LYS A 414 16.05 4.85 -5.73
N LEU A 415 14.78 4.49 -5.49
CA LEU A 415 14.07 4.90 -4.27
C LEU A 415 14.73 4.33 -3.01
N LEU A 416 15.14 3.06 -3.05
CA LEU A 416 15.82 2.41 -1.93
C LEU A 416 17.20 3.02 -1.65
N LYS A 417 17.96 3.36 -2.70
CA LYS A 417 19.22 4.10 -2.56
C LYS A 417 19.00 5.47 -1.92
N ASN A 418 18.00 6.22 -2.37
CA ASN A 418 17.67 7.52 -1.78
C ASN A 418 17.25 7.38 -0.31
N ALA A 419 16.42 6.39 0.02
CA ALA A 419 16.01 6.12 1.40
C ALA A 419 17.19 5.75 2.30
N LYS A 420 18.13 4.92 1.80
CA LYS A 420 19.37 4.57 2.50
C LYS A 420 20.17 5.83 2.86
N GLU A 421 20.46 6.69 1.90
CA GLU A 421 21.24 7.91 2.14
C GLU A 421 20.52 8.87 3.10
N VAL A 422 19.18 8.94 3.04
CA VAL A 422 18.37 9.71 4.01
C VAL A 422 18.48 9.12 5.42
N ILE A 423 18.46 7.79 5.58
CA ILE A 423 18.68 7.13 6.88
C ILE A 423 20.07 7.50 7.42
N GLU A 424 21.12 7.40 6.61
CA GLU A 424 22.49 7.72 7.02
C GLU A 424 22.64 9.18 7.47
N LYS A 425 22.06 10.13 6.71
CA LYS A 425 22.05 11.56 7.08
C LYS A 425 21.22 11.83 8.33
N SER A 426 20.15 11.07 8.57
CA SER A 426 19.32 11.19 9.76
C SER A 426 20.03 10.66 11.01
N LYS A 427 20.79 9.55 10.89
CA LYS A 427 21.65 9.02 11.95
C LYS A 427 22.72 10.03 12.36
N ALA A 428 23.36 10.69 11.39
CA ALA A 428 24.37 11.73 11.65
C ALA A 428 23.81 12.94 12.43
N ARG A 429 22.48 13.10 12.46
CA ARG A 429 21.76 14.15 13.17
C ARG A 429 21.09 13.66 14.45
N ASP A 430 21.30 12.40 14.84
CA ASP A 430 20.75 11.81 16.06
C ASP A 430 19.21 11.85 16.14
N ILE A 431 18.55 11.79 14.97
CA ILE A 431 17.08 11.77 14.82
C ILE A 431 16.58 10.32 15.03
N PRO A 432 15.59 10.05 15.89
CA PRO A 432 14.94 8.73 15.98
C PRO A 432 14.39 8.26 14.63
N ILE A 433 14.60 6.99 14.29
CA ILE A 433 14.20 6.42 12.99
C ILE A 433 13.40 5.13 13.19
N VAL A 434 12.16 5.13 12.75
CA VAL A 434 11.30 3.94 12.65
C VAL A 434 11.42 3.37 11.25
N ILE A 435 11.77 2.09 11.14
CA ILE A 435 11.85 1.37 9.87
C ILE A 435 10.72 0.36 9.81
N ASP A 436 9.85 0.48 8.82
CA ASP A 436 8.69 -0.39 8.60
C ASP A 436 8.63 -0.87 7.14
N ALA A 437 7.84 -1.91 6.86
CA ALA A 437 7.55 -2.39 5.50
C ALA A 437 8.79 -2.52 4.58
N ASP A 438 8.82 -1.86 3.42
CA ASP A 438 9.95 -1.95 2.47
C ASP A 438 11.23 -1.27 2.99
N GLY A 439 11.14 -0.43 4.03
CA GLY A 439 12.32 0.01 4.77
C GLY A 439 13.03 -1.18 5.44
N LEU A 440 12.28 -2.17 5.94
CA LEU A 440 12.84 -3.41 6.49
C LEU A 440 13.41 -4.30 5.38
N TRP A 441 12.84 -4.25 4.17
CA TRP A 441 13.43 -4.90 3.01
C TRP A 441 14.83 -4.33 2.73
N LEU A 442 14.98 -3.00 2.72
CA LEU A 442 16.29 -2.35 2.59
C LEU A 442 17.27 -2.81 3.68
N VAL A 443 16.82 -2.88 4.93
CA VAL A 443 17.65 -3.34 6.05
C VAL A 443 18.05 -4.80 5.89
N ALA A 444 17.17 -5.68 5.40
CA ALA A 444 17.50 -7.08 5.15
C ALA A 444 18.60 -7.22 4.08
N GLN A 445 18.58 -6.38 3.04
CA GLN A 445 19.62 -6.38 2.02
C GLN A 445 20.94 -5.76 2.52
N GLN A 446 20.87 -4.75 3.38
CA GLN A 446 22.03 -4.06 3.91
C GLN A 446 21.85 -3.68 5.39
N PRO A 447 22.08 -4.61 6.33
CA PRO A 447 21.84 -4.37 7.75
C PRO A 447 22.63 -3.18 8.33
N SER A 448 23.84 -2.97 7.81
CA SER A 448 24.75 -1.85 8.16
C SER A 448 24.13 -0.45 8.05
N VAL A 449 23.05 -0.28 7.27
CA VAL A 449 22.37 1.02 7.12
C VAL A 449 21.88 1.57 8.47
N ILE A 450 21.41 0.70 9.36
CA ILE A 450 20.82 1.08 10.66
C ILE A 450 21.49 0.39 11.86
N GLN A 451 22.24 -0.71 11.63
CA GLN A 451 22.92 -1.47 12.69
C GLN A 451 23.71 -0.58 13.66
N GLY A 452 23.56 -0.84 14.96
CA GLY A 452 24.22 -0.12 16.05
C GLY A 452 23.64 1.27 16.38
N TYR A 453 22.66 1.75 15.62
CA TYR A 453 22.03 3.04 15.89
C TYR A 453 20.97 2.94 16.98
N GLN A 454 21.31 3.39 18.20
CA GLN A 454 20.47 3.18 19.39
C GLN A 454 19.06 3.81 19.32
N LYS A 455 18.83 4.78 18.42
CA LYS A 455 17.50 5.39 18.20
C LYS A 455 16.75 4.81 17.00
N GLY A 456 17.22 3.69 16.46
CA GLY A 456 16.53 2.94 15.41
C GLY A 456 15.50 1.97 16.02
N ILE A 457 14.33 1.90 15.40
CA ILE A 457 13.25 0.99 15.80
C ILE A 457 12.76 0.23 14.58
N LEU A 458 12.81 -1.10 14.63
CA LEU A 458 12.35 -1.97 13.54
C LEU A 458 10.97 -2.52 13.89
N THR A 459 10.02 -2.49 12.94
CA THR A 459 8.65 -2.98 13.16
C THR A 459 8.27 -4.17 12.27
N PRO A 460 9.04 -5.27 12.23
CA PRO A 460 8.76 -6.38 11.31
C PRO A 460 7.49 -7.16 11.67
N ASN A 461 6.73 -7.54 10.65
CA ASN A 461 5.84 -8.70 10.75
C ASN A 461 6.65 -10.01 10.71
N TYR A 462 5.99 -11.15 10.91
CA TYR A 462 6.65 -12.46 10.90
C TYR A 462 7.54 -12.69 9.66
N MET A 463 7.04 -12.42 8.45
CA MET A 463 7.79 -12.65 7.21
C MET A 463 8.94 -11.66 7.01
N GLU A 464 8.79 -10.42 7.47
CA GLU A 464 9.87 -9.43 7.50
C GLU A 464 10.95 -9.80 8.53
N PHE A 465 10.52 -10.32 9.67
CA PHE A 465 11.40 -10.76 10.75
C PHE A 465 12.25 -11.96 10.33
N THR A 466 11.65 -12.99 9.74
CA THR A 466 12.37 -14.15 9.19
C THR A 466 13.46 -13.70 8.21
N ARG A 467 13.12 -12.80 7.28
CA ARG A 467 14.09 -12.26 6.31
C ARG A 467 15.25 -11.50 6.98
N LEU A 468 14.94 -10.69 7.99
CA LEU A 468 15.98 -9.97 8.75
C LEU A 468 16.87 -10.92 9.55
N TYR A 469 16.29 -11.94 10.17
CA TYR A 469 17.02 -12.95 10.94
C TYR A 469 17.96 -13.74 10.04
N GLU A 470 17.46 -14.27 8.93
CA GLU A 470 18.24 -15.01 7.94
C GLU A 470 19.33 -14.15 7.30
N ALA A 471 19.08 -12.86 7.06
CA ALA A 471 20.09 -11.94 6.55
C ALA A 471 21.24 -11.69 7.55
N MET A 472 20.95 -11.74 8.86
CA MET A 472 21.94 -11.50 9.92
C MET A 472 22.72 -12.75 10.32
N TYR A 473 22.06 -13.90 10.38
CA TYR A 473 22.65 -15.15 10.87
C TYR A 473 23.07 -16.11 9.76
N HIS A 474 22.59 -15.90 8.52
CA HIS A 474 22.77 -16.84 7.40
C HIS A 474 22.24 -18.25 7.68
N GLU A 475 21.26 -18.36 8.58
CA GLU A 475 20.62 -19.59 9.01
C GLU A 475 19.10 -19.39 9.06
N PRO A 476 18.30 -20.45 8.80
CA PRO A 476 16.84 -20.36 8.87
C PRO A 476 16.37 -20.05 10.29
N LEU A 477 15.30 -19.26 10.40
CA LEU A 477 14.71 -18.92 11.70
C LEU A 477 14.16 -20.17 12.41
N ASP A 478 14.57 -20.37 13.66
CA ASP A 478 13.90 -21.33 14.56
C ASP A 478 12.56 -20.76 15.03
N SER A 479 11.46 -21.34 14.54
CA SER A 479 10.10 -20.94 14.88
C SER A 479 9.63 -21.44 16.26
N SER A 480 10.46 -22.18 17.00
CA SER A 480 10.07 -22.73 18.30
C SER A 480 10.06 -21.70 19.43
N ASP A 481 10.97 -20.71 19.37
CA ASP A 481 11.09 -19.65 20.39
C ASP A 481 11.30 -18.26 19.74
N HIS A 482 10.18 -17.58 19.47
CA HIS A 482 10.18 -16.22 18.94
C HIS A 482 10.77 -15.19 19.91
N GLN A 483 10.70 -15.42 21.23
CA GLN A 483 11.21 -14.44 22.20
C GLN A 483 12.72 -14.41 22.18
N ARG A 484 13.32 -15.60 22.19
CA ARG A 484 14.76 -15.76 22.05
C ARG A 484 15.24 -15.22 20.72
N SER A 485 14.61 -15.61 19.62
CA SER A 485 15.01 -15.17 18.28
C SER A 485 14.94 -13.65 18.12
N ALA A 486 13.93 -13.00 18.68
CA ALA A 486 13.82 -11.54 18.64
C ALA A 486 14.92 -10.85 19.45
N MET A 487 15.25 -11.38 20.63
CA MET A 487 16.36 -10.88 21.45
C MET A 487 17.71 -11.04 20.73
N GLU A 488 17.94 -12.21 20.14
CA GLU A 488 19.12 -12.51 19.32
C GLU A 488 19.27 -11.52 18.15
N LEU A 489 18.21 -11.34 17.36
CA LEU A 489 18.22 -10.37 16.26
C LEU A 489 18.54 -8.96 16.74
N SER A 490 17.92 -8.50 17.84
CA SER A 490 18.18 -7.18 18.40
C SER A 490 19.65 -7.01 18.81
N VAL A 491 20.25 -8.01 19.47
CA VAL A 491 21.67 -8.00 19.85
C VAL A 491 22.57 -7.99 18.62
N ALA A 492 22.33 -8.85 17.62
CA ALA A 492 23.10 -8.88 16.37
C ALA A 492 23.02 -7.55 15.60
N MET A 493 21.87 -6.89 15.67
CA MET A 493 21.63 -5.56 15.10
C MET A 493 22.22 -4.42 15.94
N GLY A 494 22.97 -4.71 17.01
CA GLY A 494 23.63 -3.72 17.86
C GLY A 494 22.70 -3.09 18.88
N ASN A 495 21.84 -3.89 19.51
CA ASN A 495 20.85 -3.50 20.52
C ASN A 495 19.78 -2.53 19.98
N LEU A 496 19.43 -2.67 18.71
CA LEU A 496 18.31 -1.96 18.08
C LEU A 496 16.98 -2.42 18.69
N THR A 497 16.03 -1.51 18.88
CA THR A 497 14.70 -1.90 19.34
C THR A 497 13.96 -2.62 18.22
N VAL A 498 13.47 -3.84 18.47
CA VAL A 498 12.70 -4.65 17.53
C VAL A 498 11.29 -4.86 18.08
N VAL A 499 10.30 -4.58 17.25
CA VAL A 499 8.87 -4.81 17.49
C VAL A 499 8.39 -5.89 16.53
N LEU A 500 8.42 -7.14 16.97
CA LEU A 500 7.89 -8.28 16.23
C LEU A 500 6.36 -8.30 16.36
N LYS A 501 5.68 -7.88 15.29
CA LYS A 501 4.21 -7.80 15.21
C LYS A 501 3.61 -9.21 15.17
N GLY A 502 2.62 -9.48 16.02
CA GLY A 502 2.07 -10.83 16.20
C GLY A 502 0.67 -10.86 16.82
N GLU A 503 0.27 -12.01 17.33
CA GLU A 503 -0.94 -12.12 18.17
C GLU A 503 -0.77 -11.32 19.46
N GLU A 504 0.41 -11.42 20.06
CA GLU A 504 0.98 -10.48 21.02
C GLU A 504 2.17 -9.80 20.33
N ASP A 505 2.33 -8.49 20.50
CA ASP A 505 3.50 -7.81 19.92
C ASP A 505 4.68 -7.94 20.88
N LEU A 506 5.81 -8.41 20.37
CA LEU A 506 7.01 -8.66 21.14
C LEU A 506 8.02 -7.55 20.90
N ILE A 507 8.39 -6.86 21.97
CA ILE A 507 9.24 -5.68 21.95
C ILE A 507 10.53 -5.97 22.71
N THR A 508 11.68 -5.78 22.09
CA THR A 508 12.99 -6.04 22.72
C THR A 508 14.04 -5.04 22.28
N ASP A 509 14.93 -4.68 23.20
CA ASP A 509 16.16 -3.91 22.97
C ASP A 509 17.43 -4.79 23.07
N GLY A 510 17.24 -6.11 23.08
CA GLY A 510 18.31 -7.10 23.18
C GLY A 510 18.70 -7.43 24.62
N ASN A 511 18.21 -6.67 25.61
CA ASN A 511 18.41 -6.98 27.02
C ASN A 511 17.17 -7.63 27.64
N LYS A 512 15.98 -7.16 27.27
CA LYS A 512 14.72 -7.65 27.81
C LYS A 512 13.65 -7.72 26.73
N VAL A 513 12.70 -8.63 26.95
CA VAL A 513 11.53 -8.80 26.10
C VAL A 513 10.29 -8.33 26.88
N ILE A 514 9.52 -7.44 26.26
CA ILE A 514 8.25 -6.92 26.75
C ILE A 514 7.15 -7.36 25.78
N LEU A 515 6.01 -7.78 26.31
CA LEU A 515 4.89 -8.26 25.51
C LEU A 515 3.73 -7.29 25.62
N CYS A 516 3.30 -6.75 24.49
CA CYS A 516 2.07 -5.97 24.40
C CYS A 516 0.88 -6.92 24.18
N ARG A 517 0.13 -7.15 25.26
CA ARG A 517 -1.05 -8.02 25.30
C ARG A 517 -2.37 -7.27 25.17
N GLN A 518 -2.32 -5.99 24.81
CA GLN A 518 -3.52 -5.21 24.61
C GLN A 518 -4.42 -5.93 23.60
N GLU A 519 -5.66 -6.19 24.00
CA GLU A 519 -6.58 -6.91 23.14
C GLU A 519 -6.87 -6.06 21.89
N GLY A 520 -6.68 -6.66 20.72
CA GLY A 520 -7.02 -6.08 19.42
C GLY A 520 -8.34 -6.64 18.90
N SER A 521 -8.35 -7.07 17.64
CA SER A 521 -9.45 -7.82 17.04
C SER A 521 -8.92 -8.89 16.08
N GLY A 522 -9.79 -9.84 15.71
CA GLY A 522 -9.48 -10.82 14.65
C GLY A 522 -9.43 -10.22 13.24
N ARG A 523 -9.74 -8.93 13.05
CA ARG A 523 -9.82 -8.30 11.74
C ARG A 523 -8.49 -7.64 11.35
N ARG A 524 -7.91 -8.14 10.25
CA ARG A 524 -6.67 -7.64 9.63
C ARG A 524 -6.96 -6.78 8.40
N CYS A 525 -7.02 -5.46 8.54
CA CYS A 525 -7.12 -4.55 7.40
C CYS A 525 -5.72 -4.14 6.89
N GLY A 526 -5.60 -3.88 5.59
CA GLY A 526 -4.37 -3.34 5.01
C GLY A 526 -4.16 -1.90 5.50
N GLY A 527 -3.02 -1.63 6.13
CA GLY A 527 -2.66 -0.31 6.67
C GLY A 527 -2.54 -0.22 8.19
N GLN A 528 -2.81 -1.31 8.93
CA GLN A 528 -2.62 -1.34 10.39
C GLN A 528 -1.16 -1.07 10.81
N GLY A 529 -0.20 -1.60 10.06
CA GLY A 529 1.23 -1.36 10.27
C GLY A 529 1.60 0.11 10.08
N ASP A 530 0.98 0.79 9.11
CA ASP A 530 1.23 2.21 8.85
C ASP A 530 0.73 3.07 10.02
N LEU A 531 -0.43 2.73 10.61
CA LEU A 531 -0.91 3.40 11.83
C LEU A 531 0.08 3.22 12.99
N LEU A 532 0.61 2.02 13.16
CA LEU A 532 1.63 1.72 14.18
C LEU A 532 2.90 2.54 13.96
N SER A 533 3.46 2.51 12.75
CA SER A 533 4.73 3.20 12.45
C SER A 533 4.58 4.73 12.53
N GLY A 534 3.46 5.28 12.07
CA GLY A 534 3.11 6.69 12.25
C GLY A 534 3.01 7.11 13.71
N SER A 535 2.27 6.33 14.52
CA SER A 535 2.12 6.59 15.97
C SER A 535 3.45 6.46 16.72
N LEU A 536 4.26 5.47 16.35
CA LEU A 536 5.57 5.22 16.92
C LEU A 536 6.55 6.37 16.62
N GLY A 537 6.47 6.97 15.42
CA GLY A 537 7.27 8.15 15.08
C GLY A 537 7.07 9.30 16.08
N VAL A 538 5.83 9.56 16.48
CA VAL A 538 5.46 10.59 17.48
C VAL A 538 5.95 10.22 18.87
N LEU A 539 5.59 9.01 19.33
CA LEU A 539 5.94 8.55 20.67
C LEU A 539 7.45 8.43 20.85
N ALA A 540 8.21 8.07 19.81
CA ALA A 540 9.66 8.05 19.85
C ALA A 540 10.24 9.45 20.09
N HIS A 541 9.72 10.47 19.39
CA HIS A 541 10.12 11.85 19.65
C HIS A 541 9.87 12.24 21.10
N TRP A 542 8.65 12.01 21.60
CA TRP A 542 8.29 12.35 22.97
C TRP A 542 9.11 11.61 24.02
N ALA A 543 9.40 10.33 23.80
CA ALA A 543 10.23 9.52 24.68
C ALA A 543 11.67 10.04 24.75
N TYR A 544 12.27 10.38 23.60
CA TYR A 544 13.64 10.92 23.55
C TYR A 544 13.74 12.40 23.98
N ALA A 545 12.65 13.15 23.94
CA ALA A 545 12.57 14.50 24.48
C ALA A 545 12.34 14.54 26.01
N SER A 546 11.89 13.43 26.59
CA SER A 546 11.64 13.30 28.03
C SER A 546 12.92 13.05 28.82
N SER A 547 12.95 13.42 30.10
CA SER A 547 14.10 13.13 30.96
C SER A 547 14.20 11.65 31.31
N ALA A 548 15.41 11.17 31.59
CA ALA A 548 15.68 9.77 31.95
C ALA A 548 14.91 9.30 33.20
N ASP A 549 14.55 10.23 34.09
CA ASP A 549 13.72 9.96 35.27
C ASP A 549 12.28 9.58 34.89
N MET A 550 11.73 10.21 33.83
CA MET A 550 10.37 9.94 33.36
C MET A 550 10.24 8.54 32.76
N THR A 551 11.31 8.02 32.16
CA THR A 551 11.37 6.65 31.64
C THR A 551 11.90 5.63 32.65
N LYS A 552 12.24 6.05 33.89
CA LYS A 552 12.84 5.21 34.93
C LYS A 552 14.01 4.36 34.42
N SER A 553 14.89 4.95 33.61
CA SER A 553 16.02 4.26 32.96
C SER A 553 15.65 3.12 32.00
N VAL A 554 14.39 3.00 31.58
CA VAL A 554 14.00 2.13 30.46
C VAL A 554 14.37 2.81 29.15
N ASN A 555 14.82 2.02 28.17
CA ASN A 555 15.11 2.50 26.82
C ASN A 555 13.90 3.29 26.25
N PRO A 556 14.06 4.57 25.88
CA PRO A 556 12.97 5.39 25.34
C PRO A 556 12.27 4.75 24.13
N SER A 557 12.99 4.05 23.27
CA SER A 557 12.43 3.35 22.11
C SER A 557 11.48 2.22 22.51
N VAL A 558 11.78 1.50 23.60
CA VAL A 558 10.91 0.44 24.12
C VAL A 558 9.63 1.02 24.71
N VAL A 559 9.71 2.15 25.43
CA VAL A 559 8.53 2.85 25.97
C VAL A 559 7.65 3.34 24.81
N ALA A 560 8.25 3.97 23.79
CA ALA A 560 7.55 4.44 22.61
C ALA A 560 6.87 3.30 21.83
N ALA A 561 7.61 2.20 21.58
CA ALA A 561 7.09 1.00 20.93
C ALA A 561 5.90 0.40 21.67
N PHE A 562 6.01 0.28 23.00
CA PHE A 562 4.92 -0.25 23.83
C PHE A 562 3.67 0.62 23.75
N GLY A 563 3.83 1.94 23.82
CA GLY A 563 2.73 2.89 23.65
C GLY A 563 2.07 2.77 22.27
N ALA A 564 2.86 2.70 21.21
CA ALA A 564 2.36 2.63 19.83
C ALA A 564 1.61 1.32 19.54
N CYS A 565 2.14 0.19 20.00
CA CYS A 565 1.48 -1.12 19.92
C CYS A 565 0.15 -1.12 20.69
N SER A 566 0.16 -0.63 21.94
CA SER A 566 -1.04 -0.55 22.78
C SER A 566 -2.12 0.32 22.13
N LEU A 567 -1.73 1.47 21.58
CA LEU A 567 -2.64 2.37 20.89
C LEU A 567 -3.23 1.72 19.63
N THR A 568 -2.39 1.13 18.78
CA THR A 568 -2.82 0.49 17.53
C THR A 568 -3.84 -0.62 17.79
N ARG A 569 -3.56 -1.47 18.79
CA ARG A 569 -4.45 -2.56 19.21
C ARG A 569 -5.76 -2.04 19.77
N GLN A 570 -5.70 -1.02 20.63
CA GLN A 570 -6.89 -0.39 21.21
C GLN A 570 -7.75 0.33 20.15
N CYS A 571 -7.14 0.91 19.10
CA CYS A 571 -7.86 1.44 17.94
C CYS A 571 -8.54 0.32 17.16
N ASN A 572 -7.83 -0.77 16.88
CA ASN A 572 -8.36 -1.91 16.16
C ASN A 572 -9.55 -2.55 16.90
N LYS A 573 -9.45 -2.74 18.22
CA LYS A 573 -10.53 -3.25 19.06
C LYS A 573 -11.78 -2.37 19.00
N GLN A 574 -11.62 -1.06 19.13
CA GLN A 574 -12.74 -0.11 19.10
C GLN A 574 -13.40 -0.05 17.72
N ALA A 575 -12.60 0.03 16.65
CA ALA A 575 -13.11 0.07 15.29
C ALA A 575 -13.84 -1.24 14.95
N PHE A 576 -13.28 -2.38 15.36
CA PHE A 576 -13.92 -3.69 15.18
C PHE A 576 -15.23 -3.82 15.95
N HIS A 577 -15.32 -3.29 17.17
CA HIS A 577 -16.58 -3.29 17.91
C HIS A 577 -17.67 -2.48 17.18
N LYS A 578 -17.30 -1.42 16.44
CA LYS A 578 -18.25 -0.58 15.70
C LYS A 578 -18.61 -1.14 14.31
N HIS A 579 -17.63 -1.68 13.59
CA HIS A 579 -17.77 -2.03 12.17
C HIS A 579 -17.65 -3.53 11.87
N GLY A 580 -17.31 -4.36 12.87
CA GLY A 580 -17.18 -5.80 12.73
C GLY A 580 -16.29 -6.20 11.55
N ARG A 581 -16.79 -7.11 10.70
CA ARG A 581 -16.06 -7.60 9.53
C ARG A 581 -15.64 -6.49 8.56
N ALA A 582 -16.44 -5.43 8.44
CA ALA A 582 -16.21 -4.33 7.51
C ALA A 582 -15.10 -3.36 7.93
N THR A 583 -14.54 -3.51 9.13
CA THR A 583 -13.50 -2.60 9.65
C THR A 583 -12.33 -2.42 8.67
N THR A 584 -12.01 -1.16 8.42
CA THR A 584 -10.92 -0.67 7.58
C THR A 584 -9.90 0.12 8.40
N THR A 585 -8.77 0.48 7.78
CA THR A 585 -7.74 1.32 8.43
C THR A 585 -8.25 2.74 8.69
N THR A 586 -9.10 3.27 7.81
CA THR A 586 -9.74 4.57 8.00
C THR A 586 -10.60 4.58 9.27
N ASP A 587 -11.34 3.50 9.53
CA ASP A 587 -12.14 3.37 10.75
C ASP A 587 -11.23 3.36 11.99
N MET A 588 -10.09 2.65 11.94
CA MET A 588 -9.10 2.68 13.03
C MET A 588 -8.52 4.07 13.29
N ILE A 589 -8.31 4.87 12.24
CA ILE A 589 -7.82 6.26 12.37
C ILE A 589 -8.82 7.14 13.12
N GLN A 590 -10.13 6.90 12.95
CA GLN A 590 -11.17 7.64 13.68
C GLN A 590 -11.14 7.32 15.18
N GLU A 591 -10.66 6.15 15.57
CA GLU A 591 -10.57 5.74 16.98
C GLU A 591 -9.32 6.23 17.70
N ILE A 592 -8.32 6.79 17.01
CA ILE A 592 -7.03 7.19 17.61
C ILE A 592 -7.24 8.12 18.81
N SER A 593 -8.05 9.17 18.67
CA SER A 593 -8.26 10.14 19.76
C SER A 593 -8.93 9.50 20.99
N SER A 594 -9.97 8.69 20.77
CA SER A 594 -10.66 7.94 21.83
C SER A 594 -9.72 6.96 22.53
N ALA A 595 -8.97 6.18 21.74
CA ALA A 595 -8.00 5.21 22.24
C ALA A 595 -6.87 5.88 23.02
N PHE A 596 -6.34 6.98 22.51
CA PHE A 596 -5.25 7.74 23.12
C PHE A 596 -5.67 8.28 24.48
N LYS A 597 -6.83 8.94 24.55
CA LYS A 597 -7.39 9.47 25.81
C LYS A 597 -7.56 8.35 26.84
N LYS A 598 -8.14 7.22 26.43
CA LYS A 598 -8.37 6.05 27.30
C LYS A 598 -7.09 5.38 27.80
N LEU A 599 -6.01 5.40 27.01
CA LEU A 599 -4.77 4.72 27.40
C LEU A 599 -3.85 5.66 28.19
N PHE A 600 -3.77 6.92 27.80
CA PHE A 600 -2.68 7.81 28.21
C PHE A 600 -3.12 9.04 29.01
N GLU A 601 -4.39 9.45 28.92
CA GLU A 601 -4.89 10.66 29.59
C GLU A 601 -5.94 10.38 30.69
N SER A 602 -6.43 9.14 30.79
CA SER A 602 -7.41 8.72 31.81
C SER A 602 -6.78 8.18 33.08
#